data_AF-A0A4Y9YEI2-F1
#
_entry.id   AF-A0A4Y9YEI2-F1
#
_cell.length_a   1.000
_cell.length_b   1.000
_cell.length_c   1.000
_cell.angle_alpha   90.00
_cell.angle_beta   90.00
_cell.angle_gamma   90.00
#
_symmetry.space_group_name_H-M   'P 1'
#
loop_
_entity.id
_entity.type
_entity.pdbx_description
1 polymer ?
#
loop_
_entity_poly.entity_id
_entity_poly.type
_entity_poly.pdbx_seq_one_letter_code
_entity_poly.pdbx_strand_id
1 'polypeptide(L)'
;MKPLPNVVLEMDGSILEERHSALLSALIAYSQLPGNTVVFACQFAGFVTPDDFDALFERLDLSWRWGTYTKKDVTVTKSVDDVDFDSLTETYEYNKALYLRDVPWDEAVYVPTLRYRSDETSAALAKTTRGGRIGYVGDINTSEHLTKLLLALCFPKTVQPSSESAQAALQTVPATQPARSEGADNREPKPEVLLISFDKLSFFDSSEQQLLSALHKNAVVQEALDEKAALKHLLTKPSPAAVLLTHTAVAHNDKVIHHVIAYARAGGKVIVGFQFPNSLPRNEFKPFFEKWELPGPLAHITAQPVL
;
A
#
# COMPACT_ATOMS: atom_id res chain seq x y z
N MET A 1 18.40 1.68 27.22
CA MET A 1 17.05 1.83 26.63
C MET A 1 17.21 2.02 25.13
N LYS A 2 16.37 1.41 24.29
CA LYS A 2 16.36 1.71 22.85
C LYS A 2 15.77 3.12 22.65
N PRO A 3 16.31 3.93 21.73
CA PRO A 3 15.68 5.20 21.38
C PRO A 3 14.27 4.95 20.85
N LEU A 4 13.33 5.84 21.18
CA LEU A 4 12.00 5.83 20.58
C LEU A 4 12.14 6.11 19.07
N PRO A 5 11.27 5.53 18.23
CA PRO A 5 11.23 5.92 16.83
C PRO A 5 10.90 7.41 16.72
N ASN A 6 11.33 8.08 15.64
CA ASN A 6 10.95 9.45 15.32
C ASN A 6 9.65 9.53 14.49
N VAL A 7 9.25 8.40 13.90
CA VAL A 7 8.07 8.31 13.05
C VAL A 7 7.29 7.04 13.40
N VAL A 8 5.98 7.17 13.52
CA VAL A 8 5.04 6.04 13.58
C VAL A 8 4.09 6.15 12.40
N LEU A 9 3.96 5.07 11.64
CA LEU A 9 2.96 4.94 10.58
C LEU A 9 1.81 4.11 11.14
N GLU A 10 0.66 4.74 11.38
CA GLU A 10 -0.57 4.05 11.79
C GLU A 10 -1.36 3.66 10.54
N MET A 11 -1.53 2.36 10.35
CA MET A 11 -2.08 1.79 9.11
C MET A 11 -3.45 1.15 9.33
N ASP A 12 -3.88 0.96 10.57
CA ASP A 12 -5.03 0.14 10.91
C ASP A 12 -6.08 0.97 11.67
N GLY A 13 -7.32 0.96 11.18
CA GLY A 13 -8.43 1.67 11.83
C GLY A 13 -8.80 1.09 13.21
N SER A 14 -8.44 -0.16 13.49
CA SER A 14 -8.74 -0.83 14.76
C SER A 14 -8.08 -0.16 15.96
N ILE A 15 -7.06 0.70 15.77
CA ILE A 15 -6.49 1.53 16.84
C ILE A 15 -7.56 2.37 17.58
N LEU A 16 -8.69 2.66 16.92
CA LEU A 16 -9.80 3.42 17.47
C LEU A 16 -10.75 2.59 18.34
N GLU A 17 -10.67 1.26 18.31
CA GLU A 17 -11.51 0.40 19.13
C GLU A 17 -11.19 0.56 20.63
N GLU A 18 -12.22 0.44 21.48
CA GLU A 18 -12.12 0.62 22.94
C GLU A 18 -11.02 -0.23 23.57
N ARG A 19 -10.83 -1.47 23.09
CA ARG A 19 -9.79 -2.39 23.57
C ARG A 19 -8.36 -1.89 23.35
N HIS A 20 -8.17 -0.93 22.45
CA HIS A 20 -6.88 -0.30 22.12
C HIS A 20 -6.76 1.13 22.68
N SER A 21 -7.71 1.59 23.50
CA SER A 21 -7.75 2.95 24.08
C SER A 21 -6.46 3.39 24.77
N ALA A 22 -5.78 2.49 25.49
CA ALA A 22 -4.49 2.77 26.12
C ALA A 22 -3.37 3.01 25.09
N LEU A 23 -3.36 2.22 24.01
CA LEU A 23 -2.40 2.37 22.91
C LEU A 23 -2.66 3.66 22.12
N LEU A 24 -3.92 3.96 21.81
CA LEU A 24 -4.32 5.21 21.18
C LEU A 24 -3.92 6.42 22.02
N SER A 25 -4.12 6.36 23.34
CA SER A 25 -3.70 7.42 24.25
C SER A 25 -2.18 7.61 24.26
N ALA A 26 -1.42 6.51 24.19
CA ALA A 26 0.04 6.57 24.07
C ALA A 26 0.49 7.13 22.72
N LEU A 27 -0.19 6.78 21.62
CA LEU A 27 0.09 7.30 20.27
C LEU A 27 -0.18 8.81 20.18
N ILE A 28 -1.29 9.28 20.76
CA ILE A 28 -1.61 10.71 20.89
C ILE A 28 -0.54 11.40 21.75
N ALA A 29 -0.15 10.84 22.90
CA ALA A 29 0.90 11.43 23.71
C ALA A 29 2.25 11.49 22.96
N TYR A 30 2.57 10.46 22.18
CA TYR A 30 3.78 10.37 21.36
C TYR A 30 3.80 11.42 20.24
N SER A 31 2.68 11.66 19.57
CA SER A 31 2.57 12.64 18.47
C SER A 31 2.71 14.08 18.91
N GLN A 32 2.54 14.33 20.21
CA GLN A 32 2.72 15.65 20.82
C GLN A 32 4.20 15.94 21.14
N LEU A 33 5.10 14.95 21.10
CA LEU A 33 6.51 15.18 21.43
C LEU A 33 7.25 15.90 20.29
N PRO A 34 8.11 16.90 20.60
CA PRO A 34 8.93 17.57 19.59
C PRO A 34 9.74 16.61 18.73
N GLY A 35 9.64 16.77 17.40
CA GLY A 35 10.38 15.96 16.44
C GLY A 35 9.82 14.56 16.18
N ASN A 36 8.70 14.20 16.80
CA ASN A 36 7.97 12.98 16.48
C ASN A 36 6.88 13.25 15.44
N THR A 37 6.67 12.26 14.57
CA THR A 37 5.63 12.29 13.53
C THR A 37 4.76 11.05 13.64
N VAL A 38 3.44 11.22 13.60
CA VAL A 38 2.50 10.12 13.39
C VAL A 38 1.78 10.35 12.07
N VAL A 39 1.79 9.36 11.17
CA VAL A 39 1.07 9.43 9.89
C VAL A 39 -0.01 8.36 9.88
N PHE A 40 -1.26 8.76 9.68
CA PHE A 40 -2.39 7.86 9.46
C PHE A 40 -2.54 7.60 7.96
N ALA A 41 -2.42 6.34 7.52
CA ALA A 41 -2.36 6.04 6.09
C ALA A 41 -2.79 4.62 5.71
N CYS A 42 -2.71 4.31 4.42
CA CYS A 42 -2.92 3.00 3.84
C CYS A 42 -4.33 2.46 4.16
N GLN A 43 -4.44 1.41 4.96
CA GLN A 43 -5.74 0.80 5.26
C GLN A 43 -6.54 1.63 6.27
N PHE A 44 -5.91 2.53 7.02
CA PHE A 44 -6.57 3.33 8.07
C PHE A 44 -7.86 3.98 7.56
N ALA A 45 -7.78 4.72 6.44
CA ALA A 45 -8.91 5.41 5.82
C ALA A 45 -10.05 4.48 5.36
N GLY A 46 -9.78 3.19 5.15
CA GLY A 46 -10.77 2.20 4.72
C GLY A 46 -11.52 1.48 5.84
N PHE A 47 -11.06 1.59 7.10
CA PHE A 47 -11.57 0.82 8.24
C PHE A 47 -12.06 1.66 9.42
N VAL A 48 -12.21 2.96 9.23
CA VAL A 48 -12.67 3.91 10.25
C VAL A 48 -14.07 4.44 9.93
N THR A 49 -14.88 4.71 10.95
CA THR A 49 -16.20 5.33 10.79
C THR A 49 -16.07 6.86 10.78
N PRO A 50 -17.03 7.60 10.22
CA PRO A 50 -17.02 9.07 10.27
C PRO A 50 -16.92 9.64 11.70
N ASP A 51 -17.67 9.07 12.64
CA ASP A 51 -17.71 9.55 14.02
C ASP A 51 -16.37 9.31 14.75
N ASP A 52 -15.78 8.12 14.60
CA ASP A 52 -14.49 7.79 15.20
C ASP A 52 -13.35 8.63 14.61
N PHE A 53 -13.43 8.90 13.30
CA PHE A 53 -12.46 9.71 12.58
C PHE A 53 -12.47 11.17 13.06
N ASP A 54 -13.64 11.80 13.11
CA ASP A 54 -13.78 13.18 13.58
C ASP A 54 -13.36 13.29 15.05
N ALA A 55 -13.76 12.33 15.89
CA ALA A 55 -13.36 12.28 17.29
C ALA A 55 -11.83 12.11 17.47
N LEU A 56 -11.16 11.34 16.61
CA LEU A 56 -9.70 11.21 16.63
C LEU A 56 -9.02 12.56 16.37
N PHE A 57 -9.38 13.25 15.29
CA PHE A 57 -8.71 14.48 14.90
C PHE A 57 -9.04 15.64 15.84
N GLU A 58 -10.25 15.65 16.43
CA GLU A 58 -10.57 16.55 17.54
C GLU A 58 -9.66 16.30 18.76
N ARG A 59 -9.42 15.04 19.14
CA ARG A 59 -8.48 14.69 20.23
C ARG A 59 -7.04 15.06 19.94
N LEU A 60 -6.68 15.22 18.67
CA LEU A 60 -5.36 15.69 18.21
C LEU A 60 -5.27 17.22 18.12
N ASP A 61 -6.34 17.93 18.49
CA ASP A 61 -6.48 19.39 18.38
C ASP A 61 -6.41 19.88 16.92
N LEU A 62 -6.98 19.09 16.00
CA LEU A 62 -7.04 19.40 14.57
C LEU A 62 -8.48 19.63 14.12
N SER A 63 -8.68 20.61 13.25
CA SER A 63 -9.98 20.91 12.64
C SER A 63 -10.39 19.92 11.56
N TRP A 64 -9.55 18.93 11.25
CA TRP A 64 -9.75 17.99 10.15
C TRP A 64 -11.02 17.18 10.35
N ARG A 65 -11.83 17.05 9.30
CA ARG A 65 -13.09 16.31 9.32
C ARG A 65 -13.20 15.30 8.19
N TRP A 66 -14.06 14.31 8.38
CA TRP A 66 -14.44 13.34 7.37
C TRP A 66 -14.96 14.05 6.12
N GLY A 67 -14.33 13.79 4.98
CA GLY A 67 -14.72 14.28 3.67
C GLY A 67 -15.31 13.20 2.78
N THR A 68 -15.25 13.43 1.48
CA THR A 68 -15.79 12.49 0.50
C THR A 68 -14.83 11.32 0.24
N TYR A 69 -15.37 10.12 0.08
CA TYR A 69 -14.61 8.97 -0.43
C TYR A 69 -14.88 8.81 -1.92
N THR A 70 -13.94 9.21 -2.77
CA THR A 70 -14.15 9.23 -4.22
C THR A 70 -12.82 9.25 -4.99
N LYS A 71 -12.90 9.30 -6.33
CA LYS A 71 -11.75 9.47 -7.23
C LYS A 71 -11.72 10.90 -7.75
N LYS A 72 -10.59 11.58 -7.62
CA LYS A 72 -10.33 12.89 -8.24
C LYS A 72 -8.89 12.95 -8.72
N ASP A 73 -8.60 13.88 -9.62
CA ASP A 73 -7.23 14.26 -9.89
C ASP A 73 -6.79 15.26 -8.82
N VAL A 74 -5.57 15.10 -8.31
CA VAL A 74 -5.03 15.94 -7.24
C VAL A 74 -3.73 16.60 -7.67
N THR A 75 -3.48 17.81 -7.17
CA THR A 75 -2.26 18.57 -7.42
C THR A 75 -1.65 19.01 -6.09
N VAL A 76 -0.32 19.05 -6.02
CA VAL A 76 0.40 19.53 -4.83
C VAL A 76 0.11 21.02 -4.54
N THR A 77 -0.01 21.38 -3.28
CA THR A 77 -0.27 22.76 -2.83
C THR A 77 1.00 23.61 -2.72
N LYS A 78 2.14 22.98 -2.40
CA LYS A 78 3.42 23.62 -2.04
C LYS A 78 3.30 24.61 -0.87
N SER A 79 2.33 24.38 0.05
CA SER A 79 2.02 25.28 1.17
C SER A 79 2.57 24.83 2.53
N VAL A 80 3.12 23.61 2.63
CA VAL A 80 3.58 23.03 3.90
C VAL A 80 5.12 23.08 3.99
N ASP A 81 5.67 23.85 4.94
CA ASP A 81 7.11 24.16 5.01
C ASP A 81 8.04 22.92 5.09
N ASP A 82 7.61 21.84 5.74
CA ASP A 82 8.46 20.69 6.07
C ASP A 82 8.37 19.53 5.04
N VAL A 83 7.57 19.68 3.98
CA VAL A 83 7.34 18.64 2.96
C VAL A 83 8.24 18.84 1.75
N ASP A 84 8.95 17.79 1.32
CA ASP A 84 9.75 17.84 0.09
C ASP A 84 8.89 17.66 -1.17
N PHE A 85 8.23 18.73 -1.58
CA PHE A 85 7.38 18.75 -2.78
C PHE A 85 8.11 18.44 -4.08
N ASP A 86 9.43 18.61 -4.14
CA ASP A 86 10.23 18.31 -5.35
C ASP A 86 10.29 16.80 -5.63
N SER A 87 10.11 15.98 -4.59
CA SER A 87 10.06 14.52 -4.70
C SER A 87 8.67 13.98 -5.07
N LEU A 88 7.64 14.84 -5.02
CA LEU A 88 6.25 14.47 -5.20
C LEU A 88 5.78 14.60 -6.66
N THR A 89 4.81 13.78 -7.03
CA THR A 89 4.15 13.89 -8.34
C THR A 89 3.29 15.16 -8.39
N GLU A 90 3.64 16.13 -9.22
CA GLU A 90 2.96 17.44 -9.22
C GLU A 90 1.44 17.34 -9.40
N THR A 91 0.99 16.55 -10.38
CA THR A 91 -0.42 16.19 -10.57
C THR A 91 -0.54 14.66 -10.64
N TYR A 92 -1.43 14.08 -9.84
CA TYR A 92 -1.74 12.66 -9.84
C TYR A 92 -3.20 12.43 -10.19
N GLU A 93 -3.41 11.66 -11.26
CA GLU A 93 -4.74 11.36 -11.79
C GLU A 93 -5.38 10.16 -11.09
N TYR A 94 -6.71 10.14 -11.01
CA TYR A 94 -7.49 9.02 -10.46
C TYR A 94 -7.14 8.63 -9.01
N ASN A 95 -6.75 9.59 -8.17
CA ASN A 95 -6.50 9.41 -6.75
C ASN A 95 -7.78 8.95 -6.02
N LYS A 96 -7.83 7.67 -5.61
CA LYS A 96 -8.96 7.09 -4.89
C LYS A 96 -8.70 7.21 -3.39
N ALA A 97 -9.27 8.23 -2.78
CA ALA A 97 -8.99 8.57 -1.40
C ALA A 97 -10.25 8.86 -0.58
N LEU A 98 -10.13 8.69 0.73
CA LEU A 98 -10.97 9.40 1.69
C LEU A 98 -10.36 10.79 1.89
N TYR A 99 -11.04 11.83 1.40
CA TYR A 99 -10.57 13.20 1.53
C TYR A 99 -10.87 13.73 2.94
N LEU A 100 -10.04 14.65 3.42
CA LEU A 100 -10.31 15.47 4.59
C LEU A 100 -11.03 16.75 4.18
N ARG A 101 -11.91 17.25 5.05
CA ARG A 101 -12.46 18.62 5.01
C ARG A 101 -11.92 19.44 6.17
N ASP A 102 -12.13 20.75 6.09
CA ASP A 102 -11.78 21.72 7.13
C ASP A 102 -10.29 21.70 7.50
N VAL A 103 -9.44 21.34 6.54
CA VAL A 103 -7.98 21.39 6.67
C VAL A 103 -7.49 22.78 6.32
N PRO A 104 -6.75 23.46 7.21
CA PRO A 104 -6.06 24.71 6.91
C PRO A 104 -5.18 24.59 5.66
N TRP A 105 -5.11 25.65 4.86
CA TRP A 105 -4.40 25.61 3.58
C TRP A 105 -2.90 25.34 3.73
N ASP A 106 -2.29 25.80 4.82
CA ASP A 106 -0.90 25.58 5.21
C ASP A 106 -0.62 24.18 5.79
N GLU A 107 -1.65 23.33 5.88
CA GLU A 107 -1.55 21.92 6.27
C GLU A 107 -1.90 20.96 5.13
N ALA A 108 -2.63 21.42 4.12
CA ALA A 108 -3.02 20.62 2.96
C ALA A 108 -1.83 20.35 2.03
N VAL A 109 -1.61 19.09 1.64
CA VAL A 109 -0.49 18.66 0.77
C VAL A 109 -0.96 18.42 -0.67
N TYR A 110 -2.10 17.74 -0.84
CA TYR A 110 -2.70 17.45 -2.15
C TYR A 110 -4.17 17.85 -2.19
N VAL A 111 -4.58 18.66 -3.16
CA VAL A 111 -5.96 19.12 -3.32
C VAL A 111 -6.50 18.78 -4.70
N PRO A 112 -7.83 18.60 -4.86
CA PRO A 112 -8.46 18.42 -6.16
C PRO A 112 -8.05 19.47 -7.20
N THR A 113 -7.50 19.03 -8.34
CA THR A 113 -6.90 19.89 -9.38
C THR A 113 -7.85 20.97 -9.92
N LEU A 114 -9.13 20.64 -10.06
CA LEU A 114 -10.12 21.51 -10.69
C LEU A 114 -10.74 22.55 -9.74
N ARG A 115 -10.28 22.63 -8.49
CA ARG A 115 -10.83 23.56 -7.49
C ARG A 115 -9.73 24.48 -6.96
N TYR A 116 -9.74 25.74 -7.39
CA TYR A 116 -8.92 26.78 -6.77
C TYR A 116 -9.29 26.88 -5.29
N ARG A 117 -8.34 26.56 -4.40
CA ARG A 117 -8.55 26.41 -2.95
C ARG A 117 -9.72 25.47 -2.63
N SER A 118 -9.55 24.20 -2.97
CA SER A 118 -10.50 23.15 -2.59
C SER A 118 -10.73 23.15 -1.07
N ASP A 119 -11.97 22.86 -0.70
CA ASP A 119 -12.44 22.58 0.66
C ASP A 119 -12.04 21.18 1.15
N GLU A 120 -11.29 20.44 0.33
CA GLU A 120 -10.95 19.06 0.55
C GLU A 120 -9.49 18.79 0.18
N THR A 121 -8.86 17.86 0.89
CA THR A 121 -7.49 17.42 0.61
C THR A 121 -7.36 15.90 0.76
N SER A 122 -6.60 15.24 -0.10
CA SER A 122 -6.35 13.80 0.01
C SER A 122 -5.19 13.48 0.96
N ALA A 123 -4.38 14.47 1.31
CA ALA A 123 -3.26 14.31 2.22
C ALA A 123 -2.93 15.62 2.94
N ALA A 124 -2.60 15.55 4.23
CA ALA A 124 -2.32 16.71 5.06
C ALA A 124 -1.19 16.44 6.05
N LEU A 125 -0.54 17.50 6.51
CA LEU A 125 0.48 17.47 7.56
C LEU A 125 0.35 18.71 8.45
N ALA A 126 0.04 18.49 9.73
CA ALA A 126 -0.09 19.54 10.74
C ALA A 126 1.01 19.48 11.80
N LYS A 127 1.29 20.63 12.41
CA LYS A 127 2.13 20.73 13.61
C LYS A 127 1.25 20.61 14.85
N THR A 128 1.63 19.75 15.78
CA THR A 128 0.94 19.70 17.07
C THR A 128 1.36 20.88 17.95
N THR A 129 0.50 21.27 18.90
CA THR A 129 0.76 22.39 19.82
C THR A 129 2.06 22.24 20.63
N ARG A 130 2.54 21.01 20.79
CA ARG A 130 3.76 20.68 21.54
C ARG A 130 4.97 20.35 20.66
N GLY A 131 4.88 20.58 19.36
CA GLY A 131 6.02 20.55 18.44
C GLY A 131 6.24 19.24 17.68
N GLY A 132 5.35 18.25 17.83
CA GLY A 132 5.32 17.08 16.96
C GLY A 132 4.55 17.33 15.67
N ARG A 133 4.25 16.26 14.93
CA ARG A 133 3.57 16.31 13.63
C ARG A 133 2.51 15.21 13.50
N ILE A 134 1.40 15.56 12.86
CA ILE A 134 0.36 14.61 12.44
C ILE A 134 0.23 14.68 10.93
N GLY A 135 0.42 13.55 10.27
CA GLY A 135 0.17 13.37 8.84
C GLY A 135 -1.07 12.52 8.60
N TYR A 136 -1.73 12.73 7.47
CA TYR A 136 -2.79 11.89 6.97
C TYR A 136 -2.63 11.66 5.47
N VAL A 137 -2.85 10.43 5.02
CA VAL A 137 -2.95 10.05 3.61
C VAL A 137 -4.19 9.20 3.40
N GLY A 138 -5.17 9.77 2.69
CA GLY A 138 -6.43 9.08 2.40
C GLY A 138 -6.38 8.16 1.20
N ASP A 139 -5.33 8.23 0.37
CA ASP A 139 -5.17 7.40 -0.83
C ASP A 139 -4.99 5.92 -0.44
N ILE A 140 -5.89 5.09 -0.97
CA ILE A 140 -5.88 3.65 -0.74
C ILE A 140 -5.31 2.86 -1.93
N ASN A 141 -4.91 3.55 -3.00
CA ASN A 141 -4.30 2.90 -4.16
C ASN A 141 -2.83 2.56 -3.84
N THR A 142 -2.46 1.29 -3.97
CA THR A 142 -1.05 0.88 -3.93
C THR A 142 -0.35 1.43 -5.18
N SER A 143 0.47 2.46 -5.01
CA SER A 143 1.15 3.13 -6.12
C SER A 143 2.51 3.71 -5.72
N GLU A 144 3.33 4.01 -6.72
CA GLU A 144 4.58 4.78 -6.51
C GLU A 144 4.27 6.17 -5.92
N HIS A 145 3.15 6.77 -6.33
CA HIS A 145 2.67 8.04 -5.78
C HIS A 145 2.46 7.97 -4.27
N LEU A 146 1.70 6.97 -3.80
CA LEU A 146 1.48 6.74 -2.37
C LEU A 146 2.80 6.54 -1.63
N THR A 147 3.73 5.78 -2.20
CA THR A 147 5.05 5.54 -1.60
C THR A 147 5.83 6.84 -1.43
N LYS A 148 5.91 7.68 -2.48
CA LYS A 148 6.60 8.99 -2.43
C LYS A 148 5.98 9.93 -1.40
N LEU A 149 4.65 10.00 -1.39
CA LEU A 149 3.91 10.82 -0.43
C LEU A 149 4.17 10.39 1.01
N LEU A 150 4.12 9.09 1.32
CA LEU A 150 4.41 8.60 2.66
C LEU A 150 5.83 8.93 3.10
N LEU A 151 6.82 8.77 2.22
CA LEU A 151 8.20 9.15 2.52
C LEU A 151 8.32 10.65 2.82
N ALA A 152 7.67 11.50 2.03
CA ALA A 152 7.70 12.95 2.23
C ALA A 152 7.01 13.42 3.52
N LEU A 153 5.98 12.70 4.00
CA LEU A 153 5.33 12.99 5.29
C LEU A 153 6.11 12.42 6.48
N CYS A 154 6.78 11.28 6.31
CA CYS A 154 7.56 10.65 7.37
C CYS A 154 8.88 11.38 7.61
N PHE A 155 9.53 11.86 6.55
CA PHE A 155 10.86 12.42 6.60
C PHE A 155 10.83 13.87 6.13
N PRO A 156 11.07 14.84 7.03
CA PRO A 156 11.08 16.25 6.65
C PRO A 156 12.18 16.51 5.63
N LYS A 157 11.98 17.54 4.78
CA LYS A 157 13.00 17.98 3.83
C LYS A 157 14.30 18.27 4.57
N THR A 158 15.31 17.42 4.40
CA THR A 158 16.66 17.72 4.91
C THR A 158 17.17 18.95 4.17
N VAL A 159 17.23 20.09 4.86
CA VAL A 159 18.00 21.23 4.41
C VAL A 159 19.44 20.76 4.36
N GLN A 160 19.96 20.49 3.16
CA GLN A 160 21.41 20.34 3.01
C GLN A 160 22.04 21.66 3.47
N PRO A 161 22.97 21.65 4.45
CA PRO A 161 23.80 22.82 4.66
C PRO A 161 24.49 23.14 3.34
N SER A 162 24.41 24.40 2.93
CA SER A 162 24.93 24.91 1.66
C SER A 162 26.30 24.31 1.35
N SER A 163 26.41 23.80 0.13
CA SER A 163 27.55 23.12 -0.46
C SER A 163 28.75 24.05 -0.70
N GLU A 164 29.19 24.80 0.30
CA GLU A 164 30.49 25.48 0.31
C GLU A 164 31.56 24.72 1.09
N SER A 165 31.18 23.79 1.98
CA SER A 165 32.12 23.03 2.81
C SER A 165 32.32 21.56 2.42
N ALA A 166 31.64 21.06 1.37
CA ALA A 166 31.75 19.67 0.92
C ALA A 166 32.63 19.46 -0.34
N GLN A 167 33.13 20.52 -0.97
CA GLN A 167 33.97 20.42 -2.17
C GLN A 167 35.48 20.35 -1.87
N ALA A 168 35.90 20.34 -0.60
CA ALA A 168 37.32 20.31 -0.23
C ALA A 168 37.90 18.89 0.03
N ALA A 169 37.12 17.81 -0.05
CA ALA A 169 37.57 16.49 0.45
C ALA A 169 37.47 15.30 -0.52
N LEU A 170 37.20 15.51 -1.82
CA LEU A 170 37.20 14.43 -2.81
C LEU A 170 38.00 14.80 -4.06
N GLN A 171 39.32 14.92 -3.89
CA GLN A 171 40.26 14.69 -4.97
C GLN A 171 41.36 13.74 -4.49
N THR A 172 41.69 12.80 -5.39
CA THR A 172 42.81 11.82 -5.39
C THR A 172 42.54 10.42 -4.85
N VAL A 173 42.06 9.50 -5.72
CA VAL A 173 42.69 8.17 -5.94
C VAL A 173 42.42 7.72 -7.41
N PRO A 174 43.39 7.15 -8.15
CA PRO A 174 43.26 6.84 -9.58
C PRO A 174 42.55 5.51 -9.88
N ALA A 175 42.02 5.44 -11.10
CA ALA A 175 41.37 4.29 -11.69
C ALA A 175 42.30 3.08 -11.85
N THR A 176 41.81 1.90 -11.47
CA THR A 176 42.32 0.61 -11.98
C THR A 176 41.11 -0.28 -12.23
N GLN A 177 40.73 -0.40 -13.49
CA GLN A 177 39.74 -1.38 -13.95
C GLN A 177 40.40 -2.77 -14.02
N PRO A 178 39.77 -3.83 -13.50
CA PRO A 178 40.01 -5.17 -14.01
C PRO A 178 39.00 -5.47 -15.12
N ALA A 179 39.55 -5.94 -16.23
CA ALA A 179 38.81 -6.48 -17.37
C ALA A 179 37.81 -7.55 -16.93
N ARG A 180 36.53 -7.37 -17.29
CA ARG A 180 35.52 -8.42 -17.19
C ARG A 180 35.57 -9.27 -18.44
N SER A 181 36.01 -10.51 -18.24
CA SER A 181 35.85 -11.63 -19.15
C SER A 181 34.38 -11.81 -19.54
N GLU A 182 34.10 -11.80 -20.83
CA GLU A 182 32.88 -12.33 -21.44
C GLU A 182 32.83 -13.84 -21.15
N GLY A 183 32.10 -14.21 -20.09
CA GLY A 183 31.76 -15.59 -19.78
C GLY A 183 30.39 -15.91 -20.37
N ALA A 184 30.33 -16.97 -21.16
CA ALA A 184 29.14 -17.51 -21.80
C ALA A 184 27.94 -17.61 -20.83
N ASP A 185 26.79 -17.13 -21.29
CA ASP A 185 25.53 -17.00 -20.55
C ASP A 185 24.94 -18.38 -20.22
N ASN A 186 25.42 -19.00 -19.14
CA ASN A 186 24.88 -20.23 -18.58
C ASN A 186 23.70 -19.90 -17.65
N ARG A 187 22.72 -19.12 -18.13
CA ARG A 187 21.52 -18.79 -17.33
C ARG A 187 20.65 -20.02 -17.22
N GLU A 188 20.43 -20.47 -15.99
CA GLU A 188 19.39 -21.44 -15.70
C GLU A 188 18.05 -21.00 -16.31
N PRO A 189 17.23 -21.93 -16.84
CA PRO A 189 15.95 -21.58 -17.42
C PRO A 189 15.08 -20.87 -16.38
N LYS A 190 14.52 -19.71 -16.75
CA LYS A 190 13.65 -18.93 -15.87
C LYS A 190 12.44 -19.77 -15.44
N PRO A 191 12.01 -19.70 -14.17
CA PRO A 191 10.83 -20.43 -13.71
C PRO A 191 9.58 -19.94 -14.43
N GLU A 192 8.64 -20.84 -14.71
CA GLU A 192 7.31 -20.49 -15.22
C GLU A 192 6.36 -20.15 -14.06
N VAL A 193 5.64 -19.04 -14.17
CA VAL A 193 4.62 -18.61 -13.21
C VAL A 193 3.30 -18.46 -13.95
N LEU A 194 2.25 -19.11 -13.45
CA LEU A 194 0.90 -19.06 -14.01
C LEU A 194 0.02 -18.09 -13.22
N LEU A 195 -0.59 -17.12 -13.88
CA LEU A 195 -1.65 -16.28 -13.35
C LEU A 195 -3.00 -16.83 -13.81
N ILE A 196 -3.96 -16.96 -12.90
CA ILE A 196 -5.35 -17.33 -13.23
C ILE A 196 -6.25 -16.12 -12.94
N SER A 197 -6.76 -15.50 -14.02
CA SER A 197 -7.39 -14.17 -14.02
C SER A 197 -8.75 -14.17 -14.76
N PHE A 198 -9.70 -15.05 -14.39
CA PHE A 198 -10.94 -15.26 -15.16
C PHE A 198 -11.79 -14.01 -15.42
N ASP A 199 -11.89 -13.11 -14.44
CA ASP A 199 -12.55 -11.81 -14.60
C ASP A 199 -11.53 -10.69 -14.37
N LYS A 200 -10.48 -10.68 -15.20
CA LYS A 200 -9.45 -9.64 -15.16
C LYS A 200 -10.09 -8.27 -15.39
N LEU A 201 -9.97 -7.39 -14.40
CA LEU A 201 -10.44 -6.00 -14.52
C LEU A 201 -9.55 -5.23 -15.50
N SER A 202 -10.15 -4.30 -16.26
CA SER A 202 -9.44 -3.54 -17.30
C SER A 202 -8.26 -2.70 -16.77
N PHE A 203 -8.28 -2.35 -15.48
CA PHE A 203 -7.20 -1.59 -14.83
C PHE A 203 -6.17 -2.48 -14.11
N PHE A 204 -6.33 -3.81 -14.13
CA PHE A 204 -5.44 -4.71 -13.37
C PHE A 204 -3.97 -4.54 -13.76
N ASP A 205 -3.69 -4.49 -15.06
CA ASP A 205 -2.30 -4.39 -15.56
C ASP A 205 -1.65 -3.06 -15.18
N SER A 206 -2.41 -1.97 -15.16
CA SER A 206 -1.90 -0.67 -14.74
C SER A 206 -1.76 -0.59 -13.21
N SER A 207 -2.69 -1.15 -12.43
CA SER A 207 -2.60 -1.15 -10.96
C SER A 207 -1.47 -2.02 -10.44
N GLU A 208 -1.16 -3.13 -11.12
CA GLU A 208 -0.15 -4.11 -10.71
C GLU A 208 1.15 -4.02 -11.53
N GLN A 209 1.32 -2.94 -12.30
CA GLN A 209 2.39 -2.80 -13.28
C GLN A 209 3.78 -3.06 -12.69
N GLN A 210 4.04 -2.58 -11.48
CA GLN A 210 5.33 -2.76 -10.81
C GLN A 210 5.60 -4.24 -10.51
N LEU A 211 4.60 -4.94 -9.96
CA LEU A 211 4.72 -6.36 -9.62
C LEU A 211 4.81 -7.22 -10.89
N LEU A 212 3.97 -6.96 -11.89
CA LEU A 212 4.01 -7.65 -13.18
C LEU A 212 5.37 -7.45 -13.87
N SER A 213 5.93 -6.23 -13.84
CA SER A 213 7.26 -5.94 -14.38
C SER A 213 8.35 -6.73 -13.65
N ALA A 214 8.27 -6.84 -12.33
CA ALA A 214 9.19 -7.66 -11.54
C ALA A 214 9.04 -9.15 -11.85
N LEU A 215 7.82 -9.66 -12.05
CA LEU A 215 7.58 -11.06 -12.44
C LEU A 215 8.15 -11.34 -13.84
N HIS A 216 7.85 -10.51 -14.85
CA HIS A 216 8.39 -10.67 -16.20
C HIS A 216 9.92 -10.59 -16.27
N LYS A 217 10.54 -9.79 -15.38
CA LYS A 217 11.99 -9.73 -15.27
C LYS A 217 12.58 -11.07 -14.80
N ASN A 218 11.93 -11.76 -13.86
CA ASN A 218 12.49 -12.90 -13.13
C ASN A 218 11.91 -14.27 -13.55
N ALA A 219 10.80 -14.32 -14.28
CA ALA A 219 10.06 -15.53 -14.62
C ALA A 219 9.47 -15.47 -16.05
N VAL A 220 9.12 -16.63 -16.59
CA VAL A 220 8.21 -16.72 -17.74
C VAL A 220 6.78 -16.68 -17.20
N VAL A 221 6.08 -15.59 -17.43
CA VAL A 221 4.73 -15.38 -16.91
C VAL A 221 3.71 -15.82 -17.97
N GLN A 222 2.83 -16.76 -17.60
CA GLN A 222 1.67 -17.17 -18.40
C GLN A 222 0.40 -16.70 -17.70
N GLU A 223 -0.61 -16.30 -18.47
CA GLU A 223 -1.90 -15.87 -17.93
C GLU A 223 -3.04 -16.68 -18.54
N ALA A 224 -3.90 -17.24 -17.69
CA ALA A 224 -5.10 -17.97 -18.07
C ALA A 224 -6.35 -17.15 -17.71
N LEU A 225 -7.11 -16.78 -18.74
CA LEU A 225 -8.34 -15.99 -18.61
C LEU A 225 -9.62 -16.85 -18.59
N ASP A 226 -9.50 -18.17 -18.78
CA ASP A 226 -10.65 -19.08 -18.78
C ASP A 226 -10.27 -20.49 -18.27
N GLU A 227 -11.30 -21.31 -18.01
CA GLU A 227 -11.17 -22.69 -17.52
C GLU A 227 -10.23 -23.52 -18.41
N LYS A 228 -10.37 -23.41 -19.73
CA LYS A 228 -9.63 -24.24 -20.68
C LYS A 228 -8.15 -23.89 -20.66
N ALA A 229 -7.81 -22.61 -20.66
CA ALA A 229 -6.43 -22.13 -20.55
C ALA A 229 -5.82 -22.53 -19.21
N ALA A 230 -6.54 -22.35 -18.10
CA ALA A 230 -6.04 -22.71 -16.77
C ALA A 230 -5.75 -24.21 -16.65
N LEU A 231 -6.68 -25.07 -17.06
CA LEU A 231 -6.49 -26.52 -17.04
C LEU A 231 -5.35 -26.96 -17.97
N LYS A 232 -5.20 -26.32 -19.15
CA LYS A 232 -4.08 -26.59 -20.06
C LYS A 232 -2.74 -26.38 -19.35
N HIS A 233 -2.55 -25.26 -18.67
CA HIS A 233 -1.29 -24.99 -17.96
C HIS A 233 -1.09 -25.87 -16.72
N LEU A 234 -2.14 -26.14 -15.95
CA LEU A 234 -2.05 -26.98 -14.74
C LEU A 234 -1.74 -28.46 -15.05
N LEU A 235 -2.20 -28.97 -16.19
CA LEU A 235 -2.03 -30.36 -16.60
C LEU A 235 -0.77 -30.61 -17.46
N THR A 236 -0.20 -29.57 -18.07
CA THR A 236 1.00 -29.70 -18.90
C THR A 236 2.24 -29.85 -18.03
N LYS A 237 3.22 -30.64 -18.51
CA LYS A 237 4.55 -30.78 -17.88
C LYS A 237 5.61 -30.06 -18.73
N PRO A 238 6.62 -29.41 -18.10
CA PRO A 238 6.81 -29.26 -16.65
C PRO A 238 5.73 -28.37 -16.01
N SER A 239 5.39 -28.63 -14.75
CA SER A 239 4.38 -27.82 -14.06
C SER A 239 4.95 -26.44 -13.70
N PRO A 240 4.11 -25.39 -13.61
CA PRO A 240 4.56 -24.07 -13.20
C PRO A 240 5.27 -24.11 -11.84
N ALA A 241 6.26 -23.24 -11.66
CA ALA A 241 6.97 -23.08 -10.39
C ALA A 241 6.08 -22.44 -9.31
N ALA A 242 5.10 -21.63 -9.72
CA ALA A 242 4.05 -21.07 -8.89
C ALA A 242 2.76 -20.79 -9.69
N VAL A 243 1.63 -20.80 -8.99
CA VAL A 243 0.31 -20.41 -9.50
C VAL A 243 -0.22 -19.25 -8.64
N LEU A 244 -0.64 -18.17 -9.29
CA LEU A 244 -1.20 -16.97 -8.67
C LEU A 244 -2.68 -16.88 -9.02
N LEU A 245 -3.54 -16.86 -7.99
CA LEU A 245 -4.98 -16.59 -8.15
C LEU A 245 -5.20 -15.08 -8.00
N THR A 246 -5.58 -14.41 -9.08
CA THR A 246 -5.65 -12.93 -9.13
C THR A 246 -7.05 -12.38 -8.94
N HIS A 247 -8.09 -13.20 -9.16
CA HIS A 247 -9.50 -12.82 -9.07
C HIS A 247 -10.37 -13.96 -8.53
N THR A 248 -11.48 -13.65 -7.85
CA THR A 248 -12.35 -14.64 -7.19
C THR A 248 -13.21 -15.49 -8.10
N ALA A 249 -13.40 -15.08 -9.35
CA ALA A 249 -14.11 -15.87 -10.35
C ALA A 249 -13.60 -17.32 -10.45
N VAL A 250 -12.30 -17.56 -10.16
CA VAL A 250 -11.74 -18.91 -10.08
C VAL A 250 -12.29 -19.72 -8.91
N ALA A 251 -12.63 -19.11 -7.77
CA ALA A 251 -13.16 -19.78 -6.57
C ALA A 251 -14.50 -20.50 -6.84
N HIS A 252 -15.26 -20.02 -7.83
CA HIS A 252 -16.51 -20.61 -8.28
C HIS A 252 -16.32 -21.70 -9.37
N ASN A 253 -15.09 -21.94 -9.80
CA ASN A 253 -14.78 -23.00 -10.76
C ASN A 253 -14.20 -24.23 -10.02
N ASP A 254 -15.07 -25.14 -9.59
CA ASP A 254 -14.67 -26.31 -8.81
C ASP A 254 -13.65 -27.20 -9.52
N LYS A 255 -13.72 -27.30 -10.86
CA LYS A 255 -12.75 -28.10 -11.63
C LYS A 255 -11.35 -27.50 -11.56
N VAL A 256 -11.23 -26.19 -11.76
CA VAL A 256 -9.93 -25.50 -11.71
C VAL A 256 -9.41 -25.51 -10.28
N ILE A 257 -10.23 -25.18 -9.28
CA ILE A 257 -9.84 -25.22 -7.87
C ILE A 257 -9.39 -26.62 -7.44
N HIS A 258 -10.08 -27.68 -7.88
CA HIS A 258 -9.64 -29.05 -7.62
C HIS A 258 -8.22 -29.32 -8.13
N HIS A 259 -7.89 -28.87 -9.34
CA HIS A 259 -6.55 -29.03 -9.92
C HIS A 259 -5.51 -28.13 -9.25
N VAL A 260 -5.86 -26.91 -8.85
CA VAL A 260 -4.95 -26.01 -8.12
C VAL A 260 -4.65 -26.58 -6.73
N ILE A 261 -5.64 -27.11 -6.01
CA ILE A 261 -5.44 -27.80 -4.72
C ILE A 261 -4.57 -29.04 -4.91
N ALA A 262 -4.83 -29.85 -5.93
CA ALA A 262 -4.00 -31.02 -6.24
C ALA A 262 -2.55 -30.63 -6.55
N TYR A 263 -2.34 -29.55 -7.31
CA TYR A 263 -1.03 -28.97 -7.58
C TYR A 263 -0.32 -28.52 -6.29
N ALA A 264 -1.01 -27.82 -5.39
CA ALA A 264 -0.46 -27.41 -4.11
C ALA A 264 -0.06 -28.62 -3.24
N ARG A 265 -0.92 -29.64 -3.17
CA ARG A 265 -0.68 -30.90 -2.43
C ARG A 265 0.51 -31.69 -2.98
N ALA A 266 0.81 -31.56 -4.27
CA ALA A 266 1.98 -32.16 -4.90
C ALA A 266 3.28 -31.36 -4.66
N GLY A 267 3.26 -30.32 -3.82
CA GLY A 267 4.42 -29.46 -3.50
C GLY A 267 4.51 -28.19 -4.36
N GLY A 268 3.50 -27.92 -5.19
CA GLY A 268 3.37 -26.68 -5.93
C GLY A 268 3.11 -25.47 -5.03
N LYS A 269 3.47 -24.27 -5.49
CA LYS A 269 3.24 -23.02 -4.73
C LYS A 269 2.01 -22.32 -5.26
N VAL A 270 1.01 -22.12 -4.41
CA VAL A 270 -0.18 -21.33 -4.75
C VAL A 270 -0.21 -20.07 -3.90
N ILE A 271 -0.34 -18.92 -4.58
CA ILE A 271 -0.47 -17.61 -3.96
C ILE A 271 -1.86 -17.08 -4.29
N VAL A 272 -2.63 -16.74 -3.26
CA VAL A 272 -3.95 -16.12 -3.39
C VAL A 272 -3.80 -14.64 -3.05
N GLY A 273 -4.07 -13.74 -3.99
CA GLY A 273 -3.80 -12.31 -3.79
C GLY A 273 -4.44 -11.40 -4.83
N PHE A 274 -3.89 -10.20 -4.98
CA PHE A 274 -4.40 -9.16 -5.90
C PHE A 274 -5.84 -8.75 -5.57
N GLN A 275 -6.76 -8.87 -6.55
CA GLN A 275 -8.17 -8.55 -6.35
C GLN A 275 -8.93 -9.67 -5.65
N PHE A 276 -8.36 -10.86 -5.53
CA PHE A 276 -9.02 -12.00 -4.89
C PHE A 276 -9.58 -11.68 -3.50
N PRO A 277 -8.82 -11.12 -2.53
CA PRO A 277 -9.38 -10.81 -1.22
C PRO A 277 -10.44 -9.69 -1.26
N ASN A 278 -10.39 -8.81 -2.26
CA ASN A 278 -11.31 -7.68 -2.37
C ASN A 278 -12.65 -8.07 -3.01
N SER A 279 -12.67 -9.07 -3.88
CA SER A 279 -13.88 -9.51 -4.59
C SER A 279 -14.49 -10.80 -4.07
N LEU A 280 -14.00 -11.34 -2.93
CA LEU A 280 -14.60 -12.54 -2.32
C LEU A 280 -15.62 -12.10 -1.28
N PRO A 281 -16.90 -12.49 -1.39
CA PRO A 281 -17.87 -12.21 -0.35
C PRO A 281 -17.41 -12.75 1.01
N ARG A 282 -17.63 -11.99 2.09
CA ARG A 282 -17.17 -12.32 3.45
C ARG A 282 -17.60 -13.73 3.88
N ASN A 283 -18.82 -14.13 3.53
CA ASN A 283 -19.40 -15.44 3.83
C ASN A 283 -18.77 -16.60 3.02
N GLU A 284 -18.00 -16.32 1.97
CA GLU A 284 -17.37 -17.33 1.11
C GLU A 284 -15.89 -17.57 1.44
N PHE A 285 -15.25 -16.68 2.20
CA PHE A 285 -13.86 -16.85 2.63
C PHE A 285 -13.61 -18.18 3.36
N LYS A 286 -14.42 -18.48 4.37
CA LYS A 286 -14.29 -19.73 5.15
C LYS A 286 -14.55 -20.96 4.28
N PRO A 287 -15.69 -21.08 3.56
CA PRO A 287 -15.93 -22.19 2.64
C PRO A 287 -14.82 -22.38 1.59
N PHE A 288 -14.25 -21.29 1.06
CA PHE A 288 -13.14 -21.37 0.11
C PHE A 288 -11.93 -22.06 0.73
N PHE A 289 -11.43 -21.58 1.89
CA PHE A 289 -10.23 -22.12 2.53
C PHE A 289 -10.43 -23.51 3.17
N GLU A 290 -11.66 -23.86 3.55
CA GLU A 290 -11.99 -25.22 4.00
C GLU A 290 -11.74 -26.27 2.91
N LYS A 291 -11.94 -25.94 1.61
CA LYS A 291 -11.57 -26.84 0.50
C LYS A 291 -10.08 -27.21 0.51
N TRP A 292 -9.23 -26.37 1.09
CA TRP A 292 -7.78 -26.55 1.19
C TRP A 292 -7.36 -27.29 2.46
N GLU A 293 -8.31 -27.63 3.34
CA GLU A 293 -8.04 -28.16 4.69
C GLU A 293 -7.14 -27.25 5.53
N LEU A 294 -7.09 -25.96 5.19
CA LEU A 294 -6.40 -24.95 5.99
C LEU A 294 -7.34 -24.50 7.12
N PRO A 295 -6.84 -24.28 8.35
CA PRO A 295 -7.61 -23.58 9.36
C PRO A 295 -7.87 -22.18 8.79
N GLY A 296 -9.12 -21.90 8.38
CA GLY A 296 -9.45 -20.66 7.70
C GLY A 296 -8.98 -19.42 8.48
N PRO A 297 -8.69 -18.29 7.81
CA PRO A 297 -8.10 -17.10 8.43
C PRO A 297 -8.98 -16.44 9.53
N LEU A 298 -10.16 -16.99 9.83
CA LEU A 298 -11.16 -16.43 10.74
C LEU A 298 -11.33 -17.22 12.04
N ALA A 299 -10.42 -18.13 12.40
CA ALA A 299 -10.51 -18.86 13.67
C ALA A 299 -10.47 -17.96 14.93
N HIS A 300 -10.18 -16.66 14.81
CA HIS A 300 -10.10 -15.72 15.94
C HIS A 300 -10.93 -14.44 15.83
N ILE A 301 -11.77 -14.26 14.80
CA ILE A 301 -12.73 -13.14 14.79
C ILE A 301 -14.12 -13.72 15.04
N THR A 302 -14.42 -13.95 16.32
CA THR A 302 -15.80 -14.15 16.78
C THR A 302 -16.56 -12.86 16.48
N ALA A 303 -17.40 -12.89 15.44
CA ALA A 303 -18.45 -11.91 15.26
C ALA A 303 -19.32 -11.92 16.53
N GLN A 304 -19.33 -10.81 17.28
CA GLN A 304 -20.46 -10.56 18.15
C GLN A 304 -21.63 -10.07 17.29
N PRO A 305 -22.85 -10.58 17.52
CA PRO A 305 -24.03 -10.06 16.86
C PRO A 305 -24.33 -8.67 17.41
N VAL A 306 -24.46 -7.69 16.51
CA VAL A 306 -25.04 -6.39 16.84
C VAL A 306 -26.53 -6.62 17.14
N LEU A 307 -26.96 -6.28 18.35
CA LEU A 307 -28.36 -6.01 18.69
C LEU A 307 -28.62 -4.51 18.55
#